data_AF-A0A1F9DZA6-F1
#
_entry.id   AF-A0A1F9DZA6-F1
#
_cell.length_a   1.000
_cell.length_b   1.000
_cell.length_c   1.000
_cell.angle_alpha   90.00
_cell.angle_beta   90.00
_cell.angle_gamma   90.00
#
_symmetry.space_group_name_H-M   'P 1'
#
loop_
_entity.id
_entity.type
_entity.pdbx_description
1 polymer ?
#
loop_
_entity_poly.entity_id
_entity_poly.type
_entity_poly.pdbx_seq_one_letter_code
_entity_poly.pdbx_strand_id
1 'polypeptide(L)'
;MERFLFWQRWLFIVGVVISIFGMFISFFSGTALFYLFDSNINSIFWGTADVAHGVKGFQKWIYGAWGATVAGWGIFVTFIAHYPFQRKEKWSWNCLLSGVLVWFMIDTGFSAYFNVYINVILNTIFLIAVILPLVSTRKHFAG
;
A
#
# COMPACT_ATOMS: atom_id res chain seq x y z
N MET A 1 16.43 23.62 -2.07
CA MET A 1 16.57 22.70 -0.92
C MET A 1 15.21 22.38 -0.29
N GLU A 2 14.41 23.39 0.05
CA GLU A 2 13.12 23.23 0.75
C GLU A 2 12.11 22.33 0.02
N ARG A 3 11.94 22.51 -1.30
CA ARG A 3 11.04 21.67 -2.11
C ARG A 3 11.42 20.18 -2.09
N PHE A 4 12.70 19.85 -1.99
CA PHE A 4 13.15 18.45 -1.89
C PHE A 4 12.81 17.86 -0.51
N LEU A 5 13.10 18.61 0.56
CA LEU A 5 12.80 18.18 1.93
C LEU A 5 11.30 18.01 2.14
N PHE A 6 10.46 18.84 1.52
CA PHE A 6 9.01 18.66 1.52
C PHE A 6 8.62 17.28 0.97
N TRP A 7 9.11 16.91 -0.22
CA TRP A 7 8.79 15.62 -0.84
C TRP A 7 9.38 14.43 -0.09
N GLN A 8 10.57 14.59 0.51
CA GLN A 8 11.17 13.57 1.35
C GLN A 8 10.34 13.33 2.62
N ARG A 9 9.89 14.40 3.30
CA ARG A 9 9.00 14.29 4.47
C ARG A 9 7.64 13.72 4.10
N TRP A 10 7.12 14.08 2.93
CA TRP A 10 5.89 13.48 2.39
C TRP A 10 6.05 11.97 2.26
N LEU A 11 7.11 11.46 1.61
CA LEU A 11 7.36 10.02 1.50
C LEU A 11 7.51 9.34 2.85
N PHE A 12 8.19 9.99 3.80
CA PHE A 12 8.29 9.49 5.17
C PHE A 12 6.91 9.33 5.82
N ILE A 13 6.06 10.37 5.75
CA ILE A 13 4.70 10.32 6.30
C ILE A 13 3.87 9.25 5.60
N VAL A 14 3.97 9.14 4.28
CA VAL A 14 3.28 8.10 3.50
C VAL A 14 3.70 6.70 3.97
N GLY A 15 5.00 6.44 4.16
CA GLY A 15 5.48 5.18 4.70
C GLY A 15 4.92 4.86 6.09
N VAL A 16 4.86 5.86 6.99
CA VAL A 16 4.27 5.71 8.33
C VAL A 16 2.77 5.40 8.24
N VAL A 17 2.03 6.12 7.39
CA VAL A 17 0.60 5.90 7.17
C VAL A 17 0.34 4.50 6.62
N ILE A 18 1.11 4.05 5.62
CA ILE A 18 1.03 2.69 5.08
C ILE A 18 1.32 1.65 6.18
N SER A 19 2.30 1.90 7.04
CA SER A 19 2.65 1.01 8.15
C SER A 19 1.48 0.82 9.10
N ILE A 20 0.89 1.94 9.55
CA ILE A 20 -0.26 1.97 10.45
C ILE A 20 -1.47 1.33 9.77
N PHE A 21 -1.70 1.62 8.49
CA PHE A 21 -2.78 1.05 7.72
C PHE A 21 -2.66 -0.48 7.61
N GLY A 22 -1.48 -1.00 7.30
CA GLY A 22 -1.23 -2.45 7.27
C GLY A 22 -1.47 -3.11 8.62
N MET A 23 -1.01 -2.50 9.73
CA MET A 23 -1.30 -2.99 11.08
C MET A 23 -2.80 -2.97 11.36
N PHE A 24 -3.50 -1.92 10.94
CA PHE A 24 -4.94 -1.80 11.09
C PHE A 24 -5.67 -2.95 10.38
N ILE A 25 -5.33 -3.24 9.11
CA ILE A 25 -5.87 -4.42 8.40
C ILE A 25 -5.56 -5.70 9.18
N SER A 26 -4.32 -5.86 9.62
CA SER A 26 -3.86 -7.10 10.25
C SER A 26 -4.61 -7.43 11.54
N PHE A 27 -4.91 -6.44 12.37
CA PHE A 27 -5.54 -6.64 13.67
C PHE A 27 -7.07 -6.51 13.65
N PHE A 28 -7.63 -5.72 12.73
CA PHE A 28 -9.05 -5.40 12.69
C PHE A 28 -9.82 -6.10 11.55
N SER A 29 -9.16 -6.91 10.73
CA SER A 29 -9.84 -7.72 9.72
C SER A 29 -10.90 -8.65 10.33
N GLY A 30 -12.07 -8.72 9.69
CA GLY A 30 -13.23 -9.48 10.16
C GLY A 30 -13.95 -8.87 11.37
N THR A 31 -13.68 -7.60 11.71
CA THR A 31 -14.46 -6.82 12.68
C THR A 31 -15.41 -5.85 11.97
N ALA A 32 -16.37 -5.28 12.70
CA ALA A 32 -17.32 -4.31 12.15
C ALA A 32 -16.63 -3.07 11.51
N LEU A 33 -15.42 -2.72 11.97
CA LEU A 33 -14.64 -1.61 11.40
C LEU A 33 -14.19 -1.86 9.96
N PHE A 34 -14.07 -3.13 9.57
CA PHE A 34 -13.68 -3.54 8.23
C PHE A 34 -14.88 -3.96 7.36
N TYR A 35 -16.11 -3.88 7.88
CA TYR A 35 -17.32 -4.36 7.22
C TYR A 35 -17.59 -3.73 5.85
N LEU A 36 -17.30 -2.44 5.67
CA LEU A 36 -17.46 -1.78 4.36
C LEU A 36 -16.49 -2.37 3.32
N PHE A 37 -15.28 -2.70 3.74
CA PHE A 37 -14.28 -3.28 2.87
C PHE A 37 -14.62 -4.75 2.57
N ASP A 38 -14.98 -5.50 3.62
CA ASP A 38 -15.41 -6.89 3.53
C ASP A 38 -16.65 -7.05 2.66
N SER A 39 -17.64 -6.17 2.76
CA SER A 39 -18.88 -6.27 1.97
C SER A 39 -18.66 -6.02 0.47
N ASN A 40 -17.78 -5.08 0.11
CA ASN A 40 -17.41 -4.85 -1.29
C ASN A 40 -16.72 -6.06 -1.91
N ILE A 41 -15.77 -6.66 -1.20
CA ILE A 41 -15.08 -7.87 -1.68
C ILE A 41 -16.03 -9.07 -1.65
N ASN A 42 -16.81 -9.21 -0.58
CA ASN A 42 -17.63 -10.40 -0.39
C ASN A 42 -18.76 -10.50 -1.41
N SER A 43 -19.33 -9.37 -1.80
CA SER A 43 -20.39 -9.34 -2.82
C SER A 43 -19.93 -9.87 -4.18
N ILE A 44 -18.64 -9.73 -4.51
CA ILE A 44 -18.07 -10.18 -5.78
C ILE A 44 -17.90 -11.70 -5.82
N PHE A 45 -17.42 -12.30 -4.73
CA PHE A 45 -17.08 -13.72 -4.69
C PHE A 45 -18.20 -14.61 -4.14
N TRP A 46 -19.05 -14.08 -3.25
CA TRP A 46 -20.12 -14.85 -2.58
C TRP A 46 -21.52 -14.21 -2.75
N GLY A 47 -21.65 -13.07 -3.43
CA GLY A 47 -22.94 -12.41 -3.64
C GLY A 47 -23.59 -11.96 -2.32
N THR A 48 -24.89 -12.22 -2.17
CA THR A 48 -25.65 -11.96 -0.93
C THR A 48 -25.75 -13.18 -0.02
N ALA A 49 -25.07 -14.28 -0.35
CA ALA A 49 -25.12 -15.51 0.44
C ALA A 49 -24.29 -15.36 1.73
N ASP A 50 -24.76 -16.00 2.80
CA ASP A 50 -23.99 -16.06 4.04
C ASP A 50 -22.66 -16.78 3.82
N VAL A 51 -21.56 -16.07 4.10
CA VAL A 51 -20.22 -16.62 3.95
C VAL A 51 -20.01 -17.72 4.98
N ALA A 52 -19.67 -18.93 4.51
CA ALA A 52 -19.44 -20.10 5.36
C ALA A 52 -18.37 -19.81 6.43
N HIS A 53 -18.50 -20.44 7.60
CA HIS A 53 -17.62 -20.16 8.75
C HIS A 53 -16.12 -20.39 8.42
N GLY A 54 -15.80 -21.44 7.66
CA GLY A 54 -14.43 -21.70 7.20
C GLY A 54 -13.86 -20.61 6.30
N VAL A 55 -14.70 -20.00 5.45
CA VAL A 55 -14.30 -18.90 4.57
C VAL A 55 -14.04 -17.63 5.38
N LYS A 56 -14.87 -17.32 6.38
CA LYS A 56 -14.63 -16.19 7.30
C LYS A 56 -13.31 -16.34 8.06
N GLY A 57 -13.00 -17.55 8.52
CA GLY A 57 -11.72 -17.87 9.18
C GLY A 57 -10.52 -17.66 8.25
N PHE A 58 -10.61 -18.18 7.03
CA PHE A 58 -9.57 -17.98 6.00
C PHE A 58 -9.41 -16.49 5.63
N GLN A 59 -10.51 -15.77 5.43
CA GLN A 59 -10.51 -14.34 5.10
C GLN A 59 -9.81 -13.50 6.17
N LYS A 60 -10.11 -13.77 7.44
CA LYS A 60 -9.45 -13.10 8.56
C LYS A 60 -7.94 -13.38 8.57
N TRP A 61 -7.54 -14.63 8.33
CA TRP A 61 -6.12 -14.99 8.26
C TRP A 61 -5.40 -14.33 7.08
N ILE A 62 -5.98 -14.36 5.87
CA ILE A 62 -5.33 -13.80 4.68
C ILE A 62 -5.24 -12.28 4.75
N TYR A 63 -6.24 -11.59 5.30
CA TYR A 63 -6.15 -10.14 5.56
C TYR A 63 -5.16 -9.81 6.67
N GLY A 64 -5.06 -10.67 7.69
CA GLY A 64 -3.99 -10.65 8.68
C GLY A 64 -2.61 -10.62 8.02
N ALA A 65 -2.30 -11.64 7.22
CA ALA A 65 -1.03 -11.78 6.53
C ALA A 65 -0.78 -10.65 5.52
N TRP A 66 -1.81 -10.24 4.79
CA TRP A 66 -1.74 -9.13 3.83
C TRP A 66 -1.43 -7.81 4.54
N GLY A 67 -2.15 -7.49 5.61
CA GLY A 67 -1.93 -6.31 6.43
C GLY A 67 -0.53 -6.26 7.04
N ALA A 68 -0.04 -7.38 7.58
CA ALA A 68 1.33 -7.48 8.08
C ALA A 68 2.38 -7.19 6.99
N THR A 69 2.15 -7.68 5.77
CA THR A 69 3.03 -7.42 4.61
C THR A 69 3.01 -5.94 4.23
N VAL A 70 1.83 -5.32 4.17
CA VAL A 70 1.66 -3.88 3.91
C VAL A 70 2.35 -3.06 4.99
N ALA A 71 2.25 -3.48 6.26
CA ALA A 71 2.89 -2.80 7.38
C ALA A 71 4.43 -2.82 7.24
N GLY A 72 5.00 -4.00 6.96
CA GLY A 72 6.44 -4.15 6.73
C GLY A 72 6.94 -3.33 5.54
N TRP A 73 6.19 -3.32 4.44
CA TRP A 73 6.49 -2.48 3.28
C TRP A 73 6.48 -0.99 3.63
N GLY A 74 5.48 -0.51 4.39
CA GLY A 74 5.43 0.87 4.88
C GLY A 74 6.66 1.25 5.72
N ILE A 75 7.14 0.33 6.56
CA ILE A 75 8.37 0.53 7.35
C ILE A 75 9.55 0.69 6.40
N PHE A 76 9.71 -0.17 5.40
CA PHE A 76 10.79 -0.03 4.42
C PHE A 76 10.75 1.30 3.68
N VAL A 77 9.57 1.74 3.22
CA VAL A 77 9.40 3.05 2.59
C VAL A 77 9.84 4.17 3.53
N THR A 78 9.45 4.10 4.81
CA THR A 78 9.79 5.09 5.84
C THR A 78 11.31 5.20 6.03
N PHE A 79 12.01 4.08 6.20
CA PHE A 79 13.45 4.06 6.39
C PHE A 79 14.21 4.48 5.13
N ILE A 80 13.78 4.02 3.95
CA ILE A 80 14.39 4.42 2.67
C ILE A 80 14.20 5.93 2.45
N ALA A 81 13.01 6.47 2.72
CA ALA A 81 12.72 7.89 2.62
C ALA A 81 13.55 8.72 3.61
N HIS A 82 13.73 8.25 4.84
CA HIS A 82 14.46 8.96 5.88
C HIS A 82 15.98 8.98 5.64
N TYR A 83 16.58 7.84 5.31
CA TYR A 83 18.04 7.72 5.25
C TYR A 83 18.60 7.90 3.83
N PRO A 84 18.59 6.89 2.94
CA PRO A 84 19.28 6.98 1.66
C PRO A 84 18.61 7.94 0.68
N PHE A 85 17.28 8.10 0.74
CA PHE A 85 16.58 9.07 -0.11
C PHE A 85 16.92 10.50 0.28
N GLN A 86 16.99 10.83 1.58
CA GLN A 86 17.42 12.14 2.06
C GLN A 86 18.87 12.45 1.64
N ARG A 87 19.74 11.44 1.63
CA ARG A 87 21.12 11.50 1.14
C ARG A 87 21.24 11.55 -0.39
N LYS A 88 20.12 11.49 -1.11
CA LYS A 88 20.03 11.49 -2.57
C LYS A 88 20.74 10.31 -3.24
N GLU A 89 20.78 9.17 -2.57
CA GLU A 89 21.40 7.97 -3.10
C GLU A 89 20.54 7.41 -4.25
N LYS A 90 21.09 7.33 -5.46
CA LYS A 90 20.36 6.96 -6.69
C LYS A 90 19.60 5.63 -6.58
N TRP A 91 20.18 4.64 -5.87
CA TRP A 91 19.54 3.34 -5.67
C TRP A 91 18.23 3.46 -4.90
N SER A 92 18.10 4.40 -3.95
CA SER A 92 16.90 4.56 -3.13
C SER A 92 15.69 5.00 -3.97
N TRP A 93 15.92 5.92 -4.92
CA TRP A 93 14.90 6.36 -5.87
C TRP A 93 14.50 5.22 -6.80
N ASN A 94 15.47 4.49 -7.35
CA ASN A 94 15.21 3.34 -8.22
C ASN A 94 14.44 2.25 -7.48
N CYS A 95 14.83 1.94 -6.23
CA CYS A 95 14.21 0.93 -5.38
C CYS A 95 12.73 1.26 -5.09
N LEU A 96 12.45 2.51 -4.68
CA LEU A 96 11.06 2.95 -4.44
C LEU A 96 10.23 2.91 -5.72
N LEU A 97 10.78 3.39 -6.85
CA LEU A 97 10.07 3.40 -8.12
C LEU A 97 9.79 1.98 -8.62
N SER A 98 10.80 1.12 -8.70
CA SER A 98 10.62 -0.25 -9.20
C SER A 98 9.71 -1.05 -8.28
N GLY A 99 9.90 -0.92 -6.96
CA GLY A 99 9.08 -1.61 -5.96
C GLY A 99 7.62 -1.23 -6.05
N VAL A 100 7.31 0.08 -6.09
CA VAL A 100 5.91 0.55 -6.16
C VAL A 100 5.25 0.19 -7.49
N LEU A 101 5.99 0.24 -8.61
CA LEU A 101 5.44 -0.11 -9.92
C LEU A 101 5.16 -1.61 -10.03
N VAL A 102 6.08 -2.47 -9.61
CA VAL A 102 5.88 -3.93 -9.63
C VAL A 102 4.72 -4.31 -8.74
N TRP A 103 4.67 -3.81 -7.49
CA TRP A 103 3.55 -4.04 -6.60
C TRP A 103 2.22 -3.57 -7.21
N PHE A 104 2.17 -2.31 -7.68
CA PHE A 104 0.94 -1.75 -8.23
C PHE A 104 0.45 -2.54 -9.44
N MET A 105 1.32 -2.90 -10.38
CA MET A 105 0.94 -3.65 -11.58
C MET A 105 0.36 -5.02 -11.23
N ILE A 106 1.00 -5.76 -10.32
CA ILE A 106 0.58 -7.11 -9.96
C ILE A 106 -0.71 -7.04 -9.13
N ASP A 107 -0.72 -6.29 -8.03
CA ASP A 107 -1.84 -6.25 -7.08
C ASP A 107 -3.10 -5.63 -7.70
N THR A 108 -2.93 -4.52 -8.43
CA THR A 108 -4.04 -3.85 -9.13
C THR A 108 -4.50 -4.66 -10.33
N GLY A 109 -3.60 -5.34 -11.04
CA GLY A 109 -3.94 -6.23 -12.15
C GLY A 109 -4.85 -7.37 -11.70
N PHE A 110 -4.50 -8.05 -10.59
CA PHE A 110 -5.37 -9.08 -10.00
C PHE A 110 -6.68 -8.49 -9.49
N SER A 111 -6.63 -7.34 -8.80
CA SER A 111 -7.84 -6.69 -8.28
C SER A 111 -8.82 -6.31 -9.41
N ALA A 112 -8.30 -5.79 -10.53
CA ALA A 112 -9.11 -5.48 -11.70
C ALA A 112 -9.66 -6.74 -12.38
N TYR A 113 -8.83 -7.79 -12.53
CA TYR A 113 -9.25 -9.07 -13.12
C TYR A 113 -10.41 -9.71 -12.35
N PHE A 114 -10.39 -9.65 -11.02
CA PHE A 114 -11.47 -10.16 -10.17
C PHE A 114 -12.59 -9.13 -9.90
N ASN A 115 -12.59 -7.97 -10.56
CA ASN A 115 -13.58 -6.89 -10.38
C ASN A 115 -13.61 -6.26 -8.96
N VAL A 116 -12.55 -6.39 -8.18
CA VAL A 116 -12.39 -5.80 -6.84
C VAL A 116 -11.96 -4.34 -6.95
N TYR A 117 -12.88 -3.49 -7.41
CA TYR A 117 -12.57 -2.08 -7.70
C TYR A 117 -12.20 -1.24 -6.48
N ILE A 118 -12.65 -1.61 -5.28
CA ILE A 118 -12.24 -0.93 -4.05
C ILE A 118 -10.72 -1.00 -3.85
N ASN A 119 -10.10 -2.15 -4.15
CA ASN A 119 -8.64 -2.29 -4.12
C ASN A 119 -7.97 -1.46 -5.21
N VAL A 120 -8.53 -1.45 -6.42
CA VAL A 120 -7.99 -0.66 -7.53
C VAL A 120 -7.92 0.83 -7.16
N ILE A 121 -8.98 1.36 -6.53
CA ILE A 121 -9.03 2.75 -6.07
C ILE A 121 -7.97 3.00 -4.99
N LEU A 122 -7.93 2.16 -3.94
CA LEU A 122 -6.97 2.31 -2.85
C LEU A 122 -5.51 2.23 -3.34
N ASN A 123 -5.20 1.27 -4.19
CA ASN A 123 -3.87 1.12 -4.77
C ASN A 123 -3.47 2.33 -5.60
N THR A 124 -4.42 2.90 -6.34
CA THR A 124 -4.18 4.12 -7.13
C THR A 124 -3.87 5.31 -6.23
N ILE A 125 -4.56 5.46 -5.10
CA ILE A 125 -4.28 6.50 -4.10
C ILE A 125 -2.86 6.33 -3.55
N PHE A 126 -2.46 5.12 -3.16
CA PHE A 126 -1.10 4.86 -2.66
C PHE A 126 -0.04 5.08 -3.73
N LEU A 127 -0.28 4.65 -4.97
CA LEU A 127 0.62 4.90 -6.08
C LEU A 127 0.84 6.41 -6.27
N ILE A 128 -0.24 7.20 -6.32
CA ILE A 128 -0.15 8.66 -6.48
C ILE A 128 0.65 9.28 -5.32
N ALA A 129 0.36 8.85 -4.08
CA ALA A 129 1.04 9.35 -2.89
C ALA A 129 2.56 9.11 -2.91
N VAL A 130 3.01 8.00 -3.51
CA VAL A 130 4.45 7.68 -3.63
C VAL A 130 5.08 8.26 -4.90
N ILE A 131 4.39 8.18 -6.05
CA ILE A 131 4.96 8.55 -7.35
C ILE A 131 5.14 10.06 -7.50
N LEU A 132 4.25 10.87 -6.91
CA LEU A 132 4.32 12.33 -6.96
C LEU A 132 5.65 12.87 -6.40
N PRO A 133 6.08 12.47 -5.19
CA PRO A 133 7.42 12.77 -4.68
C PRO A 133 8.55 12.28 -5.60
N LEU A 134 8.47 11.05 -6.12
CA LEU A 134 9.53 10.45 -6.94
C LEU A 134 9.74 11.24 -8.24
N VAL A 135 8.67 11.55 -8.97
CA VAL A 135 8.73 12.33 -10.20
C VAL A 135 9.22 13.75 -9.91
N SER A 136 8.73 14.37 -8.84
CA SER A 136 9.10 15.74 -8.45
C SER A 136 10.55 15.88 -7.99
N THR A 137 11.16 14.79 -7.51
CA THR A 137 12.54 14.78 -7.00
C THR A 137 13.55 14.16 -7.95
N ARG A 138 13.13 13.53 -9.06
CA ARG A 138 13.98 12.81 -10.04
C ARG A 138 15.29 13.54 -10.38
N LYS A 139 15.23 14.85 -10.62
CA LYS A 139 16.41 15.67 -10.98
C LYS A 139 17.53 15.69 -9.93
N HIS A 140 17.23 15.38 -8.67
CA HIS A 140 18.22 15.35 -7.57
C HIS A 140 18.96 14.02 -7.47
N PHE A 141 18.52 13.01 -8.23
CA PHE A 141 19.11 11.65 -8.29
C PHE A 141 19.74 11.35 -9.65
N ALA A 142 19.74 12.32 -10.56
CA ALA A 142 20.44 12.27 -11.84
C ALA A 142 21.93 12.59 -11.61
N GLY A 143 22.64 11.65 -11.00
CA GLY A 143 24.09 11.50 -11.06
C GLY A 143 24.45 10.43 -12.06
#